data_AF-A0A1U8LF42-F1
#
_entry.id   AF-A0A1U8LF42-F1
#
_cell.length_a   1.000
_cell.length_b   1.000
_cell.length_c   1.000
_cell.angle_alpha   90.00
_cell.angle_beta   90.00
_cell.angle_gamma   90.00
#
_symmetry.space_group_name_H-M   'P 1'
#
loop_
_entity.id
_entity.type
_entity.pdbx_description
1 polymer ?
#
loop_
_entity_poly.entity_id
_entity_poly.type
_entity_poly.pdbx_seq_one_letter_code
_entity_poly.pdbx_strand_id
1 'polypeptide(L)'
;MRGQSFMPSPSQDNIMDTVGVIWVDTEGNIASGASSSGIALKVSVRMGLAAMYGAGCWASSKGPFGASFIVGCCVSGAGEYLMKRFAARECCVSSSLCSILNYLLKFEAIEIAAAYSSLSFGIGYFGSGIERPKVSILRRSKQQNRSGIDHFEARVDVST
;
A
#
# COMPACT_ATOMS: atom_id res chain seq x y z
N MET A 1 -9.18 -22.93 -27.44
CA MET A 1 -8.86 -23.35 -26.06
C MET A 1 -8.82 -22.11 -25.18
N ARG A 2 -9.86 -21.87 -24.37
CA ARG A 2 -9.91 -20.74 -23.43
C ARG A 2 -9.14 -21.17 -22.18
N GLY A 3 -8.01 -20.51 -21.89
CA GLY A 3 -7.28 -20.74 -20.64
C GLY A 3 -8.17 -20.38 -19.46
N GLN A 4 -8.56 -21.39 -18.67
CA GLN A 4 -9.21 -21.15 -17.40
C GLN A 4 -8.18 -20.46 -16.49
N SER A 5 -8.45 -19.21 -16.13
CA SER A 5 -7.76 -18.55 -15.02
C SER A 5 -8.07 -19.35 -13.76
N PHE A 6 -7.07 -20.05 -13.23
CA PHE A 6 -7.14 -20.73 -11.94
C PHE A 6 -7.44 -19.68 -10.88
N MET A 7 -8.69 -19.65 -10.39
CA MET A 7 -9.05 -18.87 -9.21
C MET A 7 -8.70 -19.74 -8.00
N PRO A 8 -7.64 -19.44 -7.24
CA PRO A 8 -7.36 -20.20 -6.04
C PRO A 8 -8.51 -19.95 -5.04
N SER A 9 -8.98 -21.02 -4.40
CA SER A 9 -10.00 -20.95 -3.36
C SER A 9 -9.56 -19.99 -2.23
N PRO A 10 -10.49 -19.30 -1.55
CA PRO A 10 -10.19 -18.33 -0.48
C PRO A 10 -9.49 -18.93 0.76
N SER A 11 -9.28 -20.25 0.78
CA SER A 11 -8.63 -21.04 1.83
C SER A 11 -7.17 -21.40 1.55
N GLN A 12 -6.61 -21.02 0.40
CA GLN A 12 -5.20 -21.30 0.08
C GLN A 12 -4.32 -20.18 0.63
N ASP A 13 -3.36 -20.55 1.48
CA ASP A 13 -2.27 -19.69 1.93
C ASP A 13 -1.41 -19.30 0.71
N ASN A 14 -1.87 -18.30 -0.03
CA ASN A 14 -1.10 -17.74 -1.13
C ASN A 14 0.09 -17.00 -0.50
N ILE A 15 1.27 -17.60 -0.57
CA ILE A 15 2.52 -16.95 -0.20
C ILE A 15 2.68 -15.73 -1.12
N MET A 16 2.56 -14.55 -0.52
CA MET A 16 2.79 -13.29 -1.22
C MET A 16 4.27 -12.92 -1.09
N ASP A 17 4.90 -12.61 -2.22
CA ASP A 17 6.34 -12.36 -2.35
C ASP A 17 6.64 -10.87 -2.62
N THR A 18 5.66 -10.00 -2.38
CA THR A 18 5.76 -8.57 -2.66
C THR A 18 6.14 -7.80 -1.39
N VAL A 19 7.14 -6.95 -1.51
CA VAL A 19 7.55 -5.99 -0.48
C VAL A 19 7.36 -4.56 -1.01
N GLY A 20 7.14 -3.61 -0.10
CA GLY A 20 6.98 -2.21 -0.42
C GLY A 20 7.61 -1.32 0.63
N VAL A 21 8.00 -0.11 0.22
CA VAL A 21 8.55 0.93 1.09
C VAL A 21 7.99 2.28 0.68
N ILE A 22 7.66 3.09 1.67
CA ILE A 22 7.30 4.50 1.50
C ILE A 22 8.27 5.28 2.38
N TRP A 23 8.82 6.35 1.82
CA TRP A 23 9.79 7.22 2.48
C TRP A 23 9.35 8.68 2.36
N VAL A 24 9.46 9.42 3.45
CA VAL A 24 9.22 10.86 3.50
C VAL A 24 10.42 11.50 4.17
N ASP A 25 11.00 12.52 3.55
CA ASP A 25 12.09 13.29 4.14
C ASP A 25 11.58 14.51 4.94
N THR A 26 12.51 15.23 5.56
CA THR A 26 12.21 16.43 6.37
C THR A 26 11.77 17.64 5.54
N GLU A 27 11.99 17.62 4.23
CA GLU A 27 11.57 18.69 3.31
C GLU A 27 10.15 18.46 2.78
N GLY A 28 9.53 17.31 3.10
CA GLY A 28 8.24 16.91 2.54
C GLY A 28 8.36 16.35 1.13
N ASN A 29 9.51 15.81 0.74
CA ASN A 29 9.59 14.98 -0.46
C ASN A 29 9.22 13.54 -0.10
N ILE A 30 8.53 12.88 -1.03
CA ILE A 30 8.06 11.51 -0.87
C ILE A 30 8.56 10.61 -1.98
N ALA A 31 8.96 9.40 -1.60
CA ALA A 31 9.30 8.32 -2.51
C ALA A 31 8.55 7.05 -2.10
N SER A 32 8.22 6.22 -3.08
CA SER A 32 7.54 4.94 -2.87
C SER A 32 8.10 3.91 -3.84
N GLY A 33 8.27 2.68 -3.39
CA GLY A 33 8.85 1.61 -4.20
C GLY A 33 8.32 0.24 -3.80
N ALA A 34 8.08 -0.61 -4.78
CA ALA A 34 7.63 -1.99 -4.59
C ALA A 34 8.53 -2.97 -5.35
N SER A 35 8.64 -4.19 -4.84
CA SER A 35 9.40 -5.29 -5.48
C SER A 35 8.68 -6.62 -5.28
N SER A 36 8.70 -7.47 -6.31
CA SER A 36 8.08 -8.81 -6.31
C SER A 36 8.73 -9.70 -7.37
N SER A 37 8.90 -10.99 -7.07
CA SER A 37 9.30 -12.01 -8.05
C SER A 37 8.13 -12.49 -8.91
N GLY A 38 6.90 -12.23 -8.47
CA GLY A 38 5.64 -12.57 -9.12
C GLY A 38 5.13 -13.96 -8.72
N ILE A 39 4.05 -14.38 -9.36
CA ILE A 39 3.41 -15.67 -9.07
C ILE A 39 4.39 -16.81 -9.34
N ALA A 40 4.37 -17.82 -8.46
CA ALA A 40 5.15 -19.04 -8.63
C ALA A 40 4.90 -19.67 -10.00
N LEU A 41 5.97 -20.20 -10.62
CA LEU A 41 5.92 -20.84 -11.94
C LEU A 41 5.39 -19.94 -13.06
N LYS A 42 5.57 -18.62 -12.96
CA LYS A 42 5.22 -17.70 -14.05
C LYS A 42 5.97 -18.05 -15.33
N VAL A 43 5.29 -17.89 -16.47
CA VAL A 43 5.94 -17.94 -17.78
C VAL A 43 7.00 -16.83 -17.87
N SER A 44 8.10 -17.12 -18.56
CA SER A 44 9.17 -16.15 -18.81
C SER A 44 8.60 -14.85 -19.40
N VAL A 45 9.21 -13.71 -19.04
CA VAL A 45 8.82 -12.36 -19.48
C VAL A 45 7.49 -11.86 -18.91
N ARG A 46 6.79 -12.61 -18.03
CA ARG A 46 5.62 -12.09 -17.32
C ARG A 46 6.02 -11.01 -16.30
N MET A 47 5.67 -9.76 -16.60
CA MET A 47 5.72 -8.61 -15.69
C MET A 47 4.62 -8.73 -14.62
N GLY A 48 4.94 -8.34 -13.38
CA GLY A 48 4.02 -8.38 -12.25
C GLY A 48 3.59 -6.98 -11.79
N LEU A 49 2.75 -6.96 -10.74
CA LEU A 49 2.21 -5.74 -10.11
C LEU A 49 3.29 -4.70 -9.78
N ALA A 50 4.36 -5.13 -9.11
CA ALA A 50 5.42 -4.25 -8.63
C ALA A 50 6.13 -3.47 -9.75
N ALA A 51 6.18 -4.02 -10.97
CA ALA A 51 6.83 -3.40 -12.12
C ALA A 51 5.90 -2.45 -12.91
N MET A 52 4.60 -2.43 -12.62
CA MET A 52 3.61 -1.66 -13.38
C MET A 52 3.39 -0.28 -12.76
N TYR A 53 3.68 0.76 -13.53
CA TYR A 53 3.48 2.17 -13.15
C TYR A 53 2.03 2.43 -12.71
N GLY A 54 1.87 3.12 -11.57
CA GLY A 54 0.56 3.44 -11.00
C GLY A 54 -0.16 2.28 -10.33
N ALA A 55 0.32 1.03 -10.50
CA ALA A 55 -0.29 -0.13 -9.87
C ALA A 55 0.50 -0.64 -8.67
N GLY A 56 1.81 -0.83 -8.80
CA GLY A 56 2.66 -1.38 -7.73
C GLY A 56 3.01 -0.36 -6.65
N CYS A 57 3.36 0.86 -7.06
CA CYS A 57 3.66 1.96 -6.16
C CYS A 57 3.25 3.30 -6.78
N TRP A 58 3.03 4.28 -5.91
CA TRP A 58 2.76 5.66 -6.27
C TRP A 58 3.31 6.60 -5.20
N ALA A 59 3.78 7.77 -5.61
CA ALA A 59 4.18 8.86 -4.75
C ALA A 59 3.81 10.18 -5.43
N SER A 60 3.19 11.10 -4.70
CA SER A 60 2.85 12.43 -5.19
C SER A 60 2.92 13.43 -4.05
N SER A 61 3.57 14.57 -4.29
CA SER A 61 3.58 15.74 -3.40
C SER A 61 2.67 16.87 -3.91
N LYS A 62 2.02 16.68 -5.07
CA LYS A 62 1.12 17.66 -5.69
C LYS A 62 -0.32 17.18 -5.55
N GLY A 63 -1.12 17.94 -4.81
CA GLY A 63 -2.56 17.74 -4.70
C GLY A 63 -3.32 18.34 -5.88
N PRO A 64 -4.60 17.96 -6.06
CA PRO A 64 -5.48 18.64 -7.00
C PRO A 64 -5.59 20.12 -6.65
N PHE A 65 -5.70 20.97 -7.66
CA PHE A 65 -5.80 22.44 -7.53
C PHE A 65 -4.58 23.15 -6.92
N GLY A 66 -3.40 22.53 -6.93
CA GLY A 66 -2.16 23.17 -6.47
C GLY A 66 -1.99 23.18 -4.95
N ALA A 67 -2.86 22.46 -4.21
CA ALA A 67 -2.69 22.23 -2.80
C ALA A 67 -1.50 21.29 -2.53
N SER A 68 -0.69 21.58 -1.50
CA SER A 68 0.34 20.67 -1.02
C SER A 68 -0.33 19.44 -0.42
N PHE A 69 -0.15 18.28 -1.05
CA PHE A 69 -0.66 17.00 -0.58
C PHE A 69 0.40 15.94 -0.86
N ILE A 70 0.97 15.40 0.21
CA ILE A 70 2.01 14.38 0.14
C ILE A 70 1.37 13.03 0.43
N VAL A 71 1.47 12.12 -0.53
CA VAL A 71 0.95 10.76 -0.40
C VAL A 71 1.84 9.76 -1.10
N GLY A 72 1.98 8.59 -0.49
CA GLY A 72 2.67 7.45 -1.05
C GLY A 72 1.87 6.19 -0.79
N CYS A 73 1.89 5.27 -1.74
CA CYS A 73 1.24 3.97 -1.60
C CYS A 73 2.11 2.90 -2.26
N CYS A 74 2.12 1.71 -1.65
CA CYS A 74 2.64 0.48 -2.21
C CYS A 74 1.55 -0.58 -2.11
N VAL A 75 1.42 -1.44 -3.11
CA VAL A 75 0.37 -2.45 -3.17
C VAL A 75 0.99 -3.84 -3.33
N SER A 76 0.42 -4.80 -2.60
CA SER A 76 0.77 -6.22 -2.65
C SER A 76 -0.48 -7.07 -2.92
N GLY A 77 -0.31 -8.24 -3.55
CA GLY A 77 -1.39 -9.21 -3.78
C GLY A 77 -1.48 -9.72 -5.21
N ALA A 78 -2.66 -10.22 -5.60
CA ALA A 78 -2.92 -10.77 -6.93
C ALA A 78 -2.89 -9.68 -8.01
N GLY A 79 -1.75 -9.57 -8.70
CA GLY A 79 -1.42 -8.43 -9.55
C GLY A 79 -2.35 -8.19 -10.74
N GLU A 80 -3.01 -9.22 -11.29
CA GLU A 80 -3.82 -9.11 -12.51
C GLU A 80 -4.96 -8.10 -12.39
N TYR A 81 -5.61 -8.06 -11.23
CA TYR A 81 -6.73 -7.15 -10.97
C TYR A 81 -6.24 -5.76 -10.57
N LEU A 82 -5.19 -5.72 -9.76
CA LEU A 82 -4.61 -4.48 -9.22
C LEU A 82 -3.94 -3.64 -10.32
N MET A 83 -3.31 -4.30 -11.30
CA MET A 83 -2.73 -3.63 -12.47
C MET A 83 -3.78 -2.95 -13.34
N LYS A 84 -4.93 -3.60 -13.60
CA LYS A 84 -5.99 -3.03 -14.45
C LYS A 84 -6.62 -1.76 -13.89
N ARG A 85 -6.52 -1.56 -12.58
CA ARG A 85 -7.15 -0.46 -11.86
C ARG A 85 -6.16 0.61 -11.39
N PHE A 86 -4.86 0.49 -11.70
CA PHE A 86 -3.84 1.38 -11.16
C PHE A 86 -3.97 1.53 -9.64
N ALA A 87 -4.01 0.41 -8.93
CA ALA A 87 -4.39 0.35 -7.52
C ALA A 87 -3.62 1.35 -6.65
N ALA A 88 -2.28 1.43 -6.74
CA ALA A 88 -1.49 2.35 -5.94
C ALA A 88 -1.87 3.82 -6.18
N ARG A 89 -2.04 4.22 -7.45
CA ARG A 89 -2.44 5.58 -7.82
C ARG A 89 -3.83 5.91 -7.34
N GLU A 90 -4.79 5.03 -7.58
CA GLU A 90 -6.20 5.26 -7.20
C GLU A 90 -6.37 5.29 -5.68
N CYS A 91 -5.60 4.50 -4.92
CA CYS A 91 -5.54 4.60 -3.46
C CYS A 91 -5.08 6.00 -3.03
N CYS A 92 -3.96 6.49 -3.57
CA CYS A 92 -3.45 7.83 -3.28
C CYS A 92 -4.43 8.96 -3.64
N VAL A 93 -5.06 8.87 -4.82
CA VAL A 93 -6.04 9.87 -5.29
C VAL A 93 -7.29 9.85 -4.40
N SER A 94 -7.76 8.67 -3.99
CA SER A 94 -8.90 8.54 -3.08
C SER A 94 -8.59 9.12 -1.70
N SER A 95 -7.38 8.90 -1.16
CA SER A 95 -6.93 9.52 0.10
C SER A 95 -6.80 11.04 -0.01
N SER A 96 -6.44 11.57 -1.20
CA SER A 96 -6.34 13.02 -1.43
C SER A 96 -7.69 13.73 -1.29
N LEU A 97 -8.77 13.09 -1.74
CA LEU A 97 -10.14 13.59 -1.56
C LEU A 97 -10.55 13.66 -0.09
N CYS A 98 -10.05 12.75 0.76
CA CYS A 98 -10.30 12.78 2.20
C CYS A 98 -9.54 13.92 2.89
N SER A 99 -8.32 14.22 2.42
CA SER A 99 -7.51 15.35 2.93
C SER A 99 -8.02 16.73 2.49
N ILE A 100 -8.77 16.83 1.38
CA ILE A 100 -9.45 18.06 0.93
C ILE A 100 -10.47 18.59 1.96
N LEU A 101 -10.85 17.81 2.97
CA LEU A 101 -11.68 18.28 4.09
C LEU A 101 -10.86 18.81 5.29
N ASN A 102 -9.54 18.57 5.32
CA ASN A 102 -8.63 18.85 6.45
C ASN A 102 -7.59 19.96 6.17
N TYR A 103 -7.87 20.89 5.24
CA TYR A 103 -6.98 21.99 4.79
C TYR A 103 -6.36 22.93 5.86
N LEU A 104 -6.55 22.66 7.15
CA LEU A 104 -6.12 23.52 8.26
C LEU A 104 -4.89 23.01 9.02
N LEU A 105 -4.40 21.79 8.78
CA LEU A 105 -3.32 21.22 9.57
C LEU A 105 -1.96 21.33 8.87
N LYS A 106 -1.05 22.06 9.54
CA LYS A 106 0.40 22.02 9.29
C LYS A 106 0.90 20.56 9.29
N PHE A 107 2.04 20.31 8.63
CA PHE A 107 2.79 19.04 8.65
C PHE A 107 3.29 18.68 10.06
N GLU A 108 2.37 18.33 10.96
CA GLU A 108 2.70 17.98 12.33
C GLU A 108 2.76 16.46 12.51
N ALA A 109 2.09 15.69 11.65
CA ALA A 109 2.11 14.23 11.73
C ALA A 109 2.06 13.53 10.37
N ILE A 110 2.68 12.36 10.31
CA ILE A 110 2.56 11.38 9.22
C ILE A 110 1.54 10.33 9.63
N GLU A 111 0.53 10.12 8.79
CA GLU A 111 -0.45 9.05 8.94
C GLU A 111 -0.03 7.85 8.09
N ILE A 112 0.06 6.69 8.74
CA ILE A 112 0.39 5.40 8.14
C ILE A 112 -0.85 4.54 8.19
N ALA A 113 -1.36 4.15 7.03
CA ALA A 113 -2.50 3.26 6.93
C ALA A 113 -2.16 2.04 6.08
N ALA A 114 -2.70 0.88 6.45
CA ALA A 114 -2.64 -0.34 5.66
C ALA A 114 -4.02 -0.99 5.64
N ALA A 115 -4.51 -1.34 4.45
CA ALA A 115 -5.72 -2.12 4.25
C ALA A 115 -5.34 -3.44 3.60
N TYR A 116 -5.80 -4.56 4.16
CA TYR A 116 -5.41 -5.89 3.70
C TYR A 116 -6.57 -6.88 3.74
N SER A 117 -6.57 -7.77 2.76
CA SER A 117 -7.50 -8.89 2.67
C SER A 117 -6.81 -10.26 2.71
N SER A 118 -5.49 -10.27 2.87
CA SER A 118 -4.69 -11.46 3.14
C SER A 118 -4.90 -11.93 4.58
N LEU A 119 -4.53 -13.18 4.87
CA LEU A 119 -4.59 -13.73 6.23
C LEU A 119 -3.66 -13.00 7.21
N SER A 120 -2.56 -12.45 6.68
CA SER A 120 -1.67 -11.56 7.42
C SER A 120 -1.01 -10.53 6.52
N PHE A 121 -0.57 -9.43 7.13
CA PHE A 121 0.21 -8.38 6.50
C PHE A 121 1.29 -7.88 7.47
N GLY A 122 2.55 -7.97 7.06
CA GLY A 122 3.67 -7.45 7.85
C GLY A 122 3.89 -5.97 7.56
N ILE A 123 4.00 -5.15 8.61
CA ILE A 123 4.32 -3.73 8.49
C ILE A 123 5.40 -3.36 9.49
N GLY A 124 6.31 -2.49 9.07
CA GLY A 124 7.31 -1.87 9.94
C GLY A 124 7.50 -0.42 9.58
N TYR A 125 7.74 0.42 10.57
CA TYR A 125 7.97 1.85 10.38
C TYR A 125 8.91 2.43 11.44
N PHE A 126 9.63 3.47 11.02
CA PHE A 126 10.63 4.18 11.80
C PHE A 126 10.68 5.62 11.32
N GLY A 127 11.07 6.53 12.20
CA GLY A 127 11.16 7.97 11.93
C GLY A 127 12.01 8.67 12.99
N SER A 128 12.36 9.93 12.75
CA SER A 128 13.23 10.74 13.62
C SER A 128 12.77 10.80 15.07
N GLY A 129 11.46 10.91 15.31
CA GLY A 129 10.85 10.93 16.66
C GLY A 129 10.58 9.55 17.28
N ILE A 130 11.06 8.46 16.67
CA ILE A 130 10.79 7.08 17.13
C ILE A 130 12.09 6.48 17.68
N GLU A 131 12.16 6.25 18.99
CA GLU A 131 13.35 5.67 19.64
C GLU A 131 13.71 4.26 19.10
N ARG A 132 12.70 3.44 18.80
CA ARG A 132 12.88 2.06 18.32
C ARG A 132 11.93 1.74 17.16
N PRO A 133 12.42 1.07 16.09
CA PRO A 133 11.56 0.71 14.96
C PRO A 133 10.39 -0.13 15.42
N LYS A 134 9.19 0.19 14.93
CA LYS A 134 7.96 -0.53 15.24
C LYS A 134 7.71 -1.54 14.14
N VAL A 135 7.41 -2.78 14.52
CA VAL A 135 7.12 -3.88 13.59
C VAL A 135 5.91 -4.65 14.09
N SER A 136 4.96 -4.91 13.20
CA SER A 136 3.72 -5.61 13.51
C SER A 136 3.38 -6.62 12.42
N ILE A 137 2.90 -7.80 12.83
CA ILE A 137 2.24 -8.76 11.93
C ILE A 137 0.75 -8.62 12.16
N LEU A 138 0.08 -7.92 11.24
CA LEU A 138 -1.36 -7.76 11.24
C LEU A 138 -1.97 -9.09 10.79
N ARG A 139 -2.88 -9.66 11.58
CA ARG A 139 -3.55 -10.92 11.26
C ARG A 139 -5.05 -10.68 11.15
N ARG A 140 -5.66 -11.23 10.11
CA ARG A 140 -7.11 -11.20 9.93
C ARG A 140 -7.80 -11.91 11.09
N SER A 141 -8.85 -11.29 11.65
CA SER A 141 -9.66 -11.93 12.67
C SER A 141 -10.52 -13.05 12.06
N LYS A 142 -10.64 -14.20 12.74
CA LYS A 142 -11.44 -15.35 12.28
C LYS A 142 -12.97 -15.08 12.27
N GLN A 143 -13.43 -13.91 12.71
CA GLN A 143 -14.82 -13.69 13.08
C GLN A 143 -15.73 -13.12 11.96
N GLN A 144 -15.28 -13.05 10.70
CA GLN A 144 -16.19 -12.68 9.62
C GLN A 144 -16.24 -13.75 8.53
N ASN A 145 -17.39 -14.42 8.47
CA ASN A 145 -17.87 -15.25 7.36
C ASN A 145 -18.19 -14.41 6.10
N ARG A 146 -17.49 -13.30 5.90
CA ARG A 146 -17.69 -12.34 4.80
C ARG A 146 -16.33 -11.87 4.30
N SER A 147 -16.31 -11.53 3.02
CA SER A 147 -15.23 -10.94 2.24
C SER A 147 -14.75 -9.56 2.76
N GLY A 148 -14.44 -9.43 4.04
CA GLY A 148 -14.07 -8.17 4.70
C GLY A 148 -12.62 -7.76 4.43
N ILE A 149 -12.37 -6.45 4.42
CA ILE A 149 -11.03 -5.85 4.40
C ILE A 149 -10.72 -5.41 5.83
N ASP A 150 -9.57 -5.84 6.36
CA ASP A 150 -9.05 -5.37 7.64
C ASP A 150 -8.17 -4.14 7.42
N HIS A 151 -8.02 -3.29 8.44
CA HIS A 151 -7.21 -2.08 8.37
C HIS A 151 -6.31 -1.92 9.59
N PHE A 152 -5.25 -1.13 9.42
CA PHE A 152 -4.33 -0.66 10.45
C PHE A 152 -4.04 0.81 10.20
N GLU A 153 -4.02 1.58 11.27
CA GLU A 153 -3.72 3.01 11.25
C GLU A 153 -2.72 3.33 12.36
N ALA A 154 -1.73 4.14 12.04
CA ALA A 154 -0.78 4.69 12.99
C ALA A 154 -0.49 6.14 12.63
N ARG A 155 -0.30 6.96 13.66
CA ARG A 155 0.11 8.35 13.51
C ARG A 155 1.49 8.51 14.11
N VAL A 156 2.40 9.13 13.35
CA VAL A 156 3.76 9.46 13.77
C VAL A 156 3.86 10.97 13.82
N ASP A 157 4.08 11.53 15.01
CA ASP A 157 4.35 12.95 15.16
C ASP A 157 5.75 13.25 14.61
N VAL A 158 5.85 14.31 13.82
CA VAL A 158 7.11 14.77 13.21
C VAL A 158 7.48 16.17 13.74
N SER A 159 6.69 16.73 14.66
CA SER A 159 7.10 17.93 15.38
C SER A 159 8.42 17.66 16.10
N THR A 160 9.44 18.39 15.69
CA THR A 160 10.77 18.43 16.31
C THR A 160 10.92 19.77 17.00
#